data_AF-F5XPZ5-F1
#
_entry.id   AF-F5XPZ5-F1
#
_cell.length_a   1.000
_cell.length_b   1.000
_cell.length_c   1.000
_cell.angle_alpha   90.00
_cell.angle_beta   90.00
_cell.angle_gamma   90.00
#
_symmetry.space_group_name_H-M   'P 1'
#
loop_
_entity.id
_entity.type
_entity.pdbx_description
1 polymer ?
#
loop_
_entity_poly.entity_id
_entity_poly.type
_entity_poly.pdbx_seq_one_letter_code
_entity_poly.pdbx_strand_id
1 'polypeptide(L)'
;MKTLEQVVAQHRAEWAARSRTQQQLEIENNEAVARLYGLEDEVSSHVPLERVSLTNNSAFRWPNKTPEERDVLFTESAIVDLVSYAVGCMFGRYSLDEPGLILADQGATVQDYLAKVPTPTFKPDPDNVLPIVDGDWFEDDIVARFRQFLRTAFGEQHFEENLRFVEESLGAGSLREYFITRAGRSKFYDDHVKRYKKRPIYWLFSSPKGSFNALIYMHRYTSSTVSTVLNEYLREFESKLEANLQHQERLAAGNGTPREKAAALKDAERLRKVLLELGEYEHDVLYPLASQQIAIDLDDGVKANYPKFYPALKKITGLEAADE
;
A
#
# COMPACT_ATOMS: atom_id res chain seq x y z
N MET A 1 -6.31 -25.04 8.14
CA MET A 1 -6.57 -23.62 8.48
C MET A 1 -7.72 -23.13 7.60
N LYS A 2 -8.50 -22.10 7.97
CA LYS A 2 -9.51 -21.57 7.03
C LYS A 2 -8.83 -20.87 5.86
N THR A 3 -9.41 -20.93 4.66
CA THR A 3 -8.94 -20.11 3.53
C THR A 3 -9.24 -18.64 3.80
N LEU A 4 -8.52 -17.73 3.16
CA LEU A 4 -8.76 -16.29 3.30
C LEU A 4 -10.18 -15.92 2.84
N GLU A 5 -10.69 -16.55 1.79
CA GLU A 5 -12.08 -16.39 1.35
C GLU A 5 -13.08 -16.76 2.45
N GLN A 6 -12.88 -17.92 3.10
CA GLN A 6 -13.72 -18.34 4.23
C GLN A 6 -13.64 -17.37 5.41
N VAL A 7 -12.45 -16.82 5.69
CA VAL A 7 -12.25 -15.81 6.74
C VAL A 7 -13.00 -14.52 6.40
N VAL A 8 -12.89 -14.03 5.16
CA VAL A 8 -13.59 -12.82 4.70
C VAL A 8 -15.11 -13.02 4.72
N ALA A 9 -15.61 -14.17 4.26
CA ALA A 9 -17.03 -14.50 4.28
C ALA A 9 -17.58 -14.59 5.70
N GLN A 10 -16.85 -15.22 6.62
CA GLN A 10 -17.22 -15.25 8.05
C GLN A 10 -17.26 -13.83 8.62
N HIS A 11 -16.23 -13.02 8.35
CA HIS A 11 -16.15 -11.65 8.87
C HIS A 11 -17.30 -10.78 8.34
N ARG A 12 -17.67 -10.95 7.06
CA ARG A 12 -18.84 -10.29 6.46
C ARG A 12 -20.13 -10.64 7.19
N ALA A 13 -20.34 -11.93 7.47
CA ALA A 13 -21.53 -12.40 8.21
C ALA A 13 -21.58 -11.85 9.64
N GLU A 14 -20.44 -11.81 10.33
CA GLU A 14 -20.31 -11.23 11.68
C GLU A 14 -20.65 -9.74 11.68
N TRP A 15 -20.14 -8.96 10.72
CA TRP A 15 -20.49 -7.53 10.60
C TRP A 15 -21.94 -7.30 10.23
N ALA A 16 -22.52 -8.12 9.35
CA ALA A 16 -23.94 -8.04 9.01
C ALA A 16 -24.82 -8.34 10.24
N ALA A 17 -24.45 -9.32 11.06
CA ALA A 17 -25.14 -9.60 12.32
C ALA A 17 -25.03 -8.43 13.31
N ARG A 18 -23.82 -7.89 13.51
CA ARG A 18 -23.60 -6.71 14.38
C ARG A 18 -24.39 -5.49 13.91
N SER A 19 -24.44 -5.25 12.60
CA SER A 19 -25.19 -4.13 12.00
C SER A 19 -26.69 -4.26 12.28
N ARG A 20 -27.25 -5.48 12.21
CA ARG A 20 -28.65 -5.75 12.56
C ARG A 20 -28.93 -5.56 14.05
N THR A 21 -28.03 -6.04 14.92
CA THR A 21 -28.14 -5.79 16.36
C THR A 21 -28.13 -4.28 16.65
N GLN A 22 -27.24 -3.53 16.02
CA GLN A 22 -27.18 -2.09 16.20
C GLN A 22 -28.43 -1.37 15.67
N GLN A 23 -28.94 -1.78 14.51
CA GLN A 23 -30.21 -1.27 13.98
C GLN A 23 -31.34 -1.45 14.99
N GLN A 24 -31.44 -2.62 15.59
CA GLN A 24 -32.46 -2.92 16.60
C GLN A 24 -32.32 -2.01 17.83
N LEU A 25 -31.10 -1.81 18.32
CA LEU A 25 -30.82 -0.90 19.44
C LEU A 25 -31.15 0.57 19.09
N GLU A 26 -30.87 1.01 17.87
CA GLU A 26 -31.24 2.35 17.40
C GLU A 26 -32.77 2.53 17.33
N ILE A 27 -33.50 1.52 16.87
CA ILE A 27 -34.97 1.50 16.85
C ILE A 27 -35.52 1.55 18.28
N GLU A 28 -35.03 0.70 19.18
CA GLU A 28 -35.47 0.66 20.59
C GLU A 28 -35.25 2.00 21.30
N ASN A 29 -34.12 2.66 21.02
CA ASN A 29 -33.85 4.01 21.53
C ASN A 29 -34.88 5.02 20.99
N ASN A 30 -35.15 5.01 19.68
CA ASN A 30 -36.13 5.91 19.08
C ASN A 30 -37.53 5.69 19.66
N GLU A 31 -37.94 4.43 19.82
CA GLU A 31 -39.23 4.08 20.41
C GLU A 31 -39.33 4.53 21.88
N ALA A 32 -38.26 4.35 22.66
CA ALA A 32 -38.21 4.80 24.05
C ALA A 32 -38.34 6.33 24.15
N VAL A 33 -37.69 7.06 23.26
CA VAL A 33 -37.79 8.52 23.17
C VAL A 33 -39.20 8.93 22.72
N ALA A 34 -39.77 8.31 21.68
CA ALA A 34 -41.10 8.63 21.19
C ALA A 34 -42.16 8.44 22.29
N ARG A 35 -42.08 7.33 23.05
CA ARG A 35 -42.95 7.07 24.22
C ARG A 35 -42.83 8.11 25.33
N LEU A 36 -41.62 8.61 25.59
CA LEU A 36 -41.41 9.61 26.63
C LEU A 36 -42.09 10.96 26.29
N TYR A 37 -42.18 11.28 25.00
CA TYR A 37 -42.73 12.55 24.51
C TYR A 37 -44.16 12.45 23.96
N GLY A 38 -44.76 11.25 23.90
CA GLY A 38 -46.09 11.03 23.33
C GLY A 38 -46.13 11.22 21.82
N LEU A 39 -45.07 10.81 21.11
CA LEU A 39 -44.87 11.02 19.67
C LEU A 39 -44.91 9.71 18.85
N GLU A 40 -45.40 8.61 19.42
CA GLU A 40 -45.37 7.28 18.80
C GLU A 40 -46.07 7.23 17.43
N ASP A 41 -47.14 8.02 17.27
CA ASP A 41 -47.92 8.10 16.02
C ASP A 41 -47.45 9.22 15.08
N GLU A 42 -46.56 10.10 15.55
CA GLU A 42 -46.11 11.29 14.81
C GLU A 42 -44.78 11.05 14.08
N VAL A 43 -43.90 10.21 14.65
CA VAL A 43 -42.56 9.97 14.11
C VAL A 43 -42.26 8.48 14.05
N SER A 44 -41.92 7.98 12.86
CA SER A 44 -41.46 6.61 12.70
C SER A 44 -40.16 6.36 13.46
N SER A 45 -40.16 5.35 14.32
CA SER A 45 -38.96 4.90 15.03
C SER A 45 -38.06 3.98 14.19
N HIS A 46 -38.53 3.57 13.00
CA HIS A 46 -37.79 2.67 12.13
C HIS A 46 -36.51 3.32 11.57
N VAL A 47 -35.40 2.59 11.66
CA VAL A 47 -34.11 2.99 11.10
C VAL A 47 -33.72 2.01 10.00
N PRO A 48 -33.59 2.44 8.73
CA PRO A 48 -33.07 1.57 7.68
C PRO A 48 -31.58 1.27 7.89
N LEU A 49 -31.10 0.09 7.47
CA LEU A 49 -29.69 -0.30 7.63
C LEU A 49 -28.73 0.69 6.95
N GLU A 50 -29.17 1.36 5.89
CA GLU A 50 -28.42 2.39 5.16
C GLU A 50 -28.12 3.63 6.02
N ARG A 51 -28.76 3.80 7.18
CA ARG A 51 -28.52 4.90 8.13
C ARG A 51 -27.71 4.49 9.36
N VAL A 52 -27.47 3.19 9.55
CA VAL A 52 -26.73 2.64 10.69
C VAL A 52 -25.23 2.79 10.42
N SER A 53 -24.63 3.86 10.96
CA SER A 53 -23.30 4.34 10.53
C SER A 53 -22.09 3.73 11.25
N LEU A 54 -22.29 3.17 12.45
CA LEU A 54 -21.19 2.54 13.18
C LEU A 54 -20.89 1.14 12.63
N THR A 55 -19.70 0.66 12.95
CA THR A 55 -19.18 -0.64 12.51
C THR A 55 -19.02 -0.75 10.98
N ASN A 56 -18.57 -1.90 10.48
CA ASN A 56 -18.32 -2.10 9.05
C ASN A 56 -19.62 -2.47 8.29
N ASN A 57 -20.70 -1.72 8.51
CA ASN A 57 -22.00 -1.96 7.87
C ASN A 57 -21.95 -1.67 6.36
N SER A 58 -22.07 -2.71 5.55
CA SER A 58 -22.01 -2.60 4.08
C SER A 58 -23.16 -1.78 3.50
N ALA A 59 -24.34 -1.79 4.14
CA ALA A 59 -25.50 -1.01 3.69
C ALA A 59 -25.27 0.50 3.85
N PHE A 60 -24.63 0.92 4.95
CA PHE A 60 -24.27 2.32 5.16
C PHE A 60 -23.12 2.76 4.25
N ARG A 61 -22.12 1.90 4.04
CA ARG A 61 -20.98 2.21 3.16
C ARG A 61 -21.38 2.35 1.68
N TRP A 62 -22.35 1.56 1.24
CA TRP A 62 -22.82 1.53 -0.14
C TRP A 62 -24.36 1.50 -0.21
N PRO A 63 -25.04 2.62 0.12
CA PRO A 63 -26.49 2.65 0.27
C PRO A 63 -27.22 2.39 -1.06
N ASN A 64 -26.62 2.76 -2.18
CA ASN A 64 -27.23 2.64 -3.51
C ASN A 64 -26.92 1.30 -4.22
N LYS A 65 -26.48 0.28 -3.47
CA LYS A 65 -26.05 -1.03 -3.98
C LYS A 65 -26.95 -2.14 -3.48
N THR A 66 -27.15 -3.19 -4.29
CA THR A 66 -27.88 -4.38 -3.86
C THR A 66 -27.07 -5.17 -2.82
N PRO A 67 -27.70 -6.08 -2.04
CA PRO A 67 -26.96 -6.95 -1.12
C PRO A 67 -25.79 -7.71 -1.78
N GLU A 68 -25.98 -8.20 -3.00
CA GLU A 68 -24.96 -8.95 -3.75
C GLU A 68 -23.80 -8.04 -4.18
N GLU A 69 -24.09 -6.83 -4.68
CA GLU A 69 -23.07 -5.84 -5.00
C GLU A 69 -22.30 -5.40 -3.75
N ARG A 70 -22.98 -5.22 -2.62
CA ARG A 70 -22.38 -4.88 -1.33
C ARG A 70 -21.43 -5.98 -0.84
N ASP A 71 -21.77 -7.24 -1.09
CA ASP A 71 -20.92 -8.38 -0.72
C ASP A 71 -19.60 -8.39 -1.51
N VAL A 72 -19.65 -8.09 -2.81
CA VAL A 72 -18.45 -7.94 -3.65
C VAL A 72 -17.58 -6.77 -3.18
N LEU A 73 -18.19 -5.60 -2.95
CA LEU A 73 -17.48 -4.40 -2.49
C LEU A 73 -16.89 -4.57 -1.08
N PHE A 74 -17.58 -5.34 -0.21
CA PHE A 74 -17.05 -5.70 1.10
C PHE A 74 -15.78 -6.53 0.96
N THR A 75 -15.79 -7.55 0.10
CA THR A 75 -14.62 -8.40 -0.16
C THR A 75 -13.45 -7.58 -0.70
N GLU A 76 -13.66 -6.75 -1.72
CA GLU A 76 -12.62 -5.86 -2.26
C GLU A 76 -12.05 -4.96 -1.15
N SER A 77 -12.91 -4.30 -0.37
CA SER A 77 -12.46 -3.45 0.73
C SER A 77 -11.67 -4.20 1.78
N ALA A 78 -12.10 -5.40 2.16
CA ALA A 78 -11.42 -6.21 3.17
C ALA A 78 -10.01 -6.61 2.70
N ILE A 79 -9.84 -6.93 1.42
CA ILE A 79 -8.53 -7.23 0.83
C ILE A 79 -7.65 -5.99 0.72
N VAL A 80 -8.19 -4.84 0.31
CA VAL A 80 -7.44 -3.57 0.31
C VAL A 80 -6.99 -3.18 1.73
N ASP A 81 -7.84 -3.39 2.74
CA ASP A 81 -7.50 -3.20 4.15
C ASP A 81 -6.41 -4.18 4.61
N LEU A 82 -6.49 -5.45 4.21
CA LEU A 82 -5.47 -6.47 4.50
C LEU A 82 -4.11 -6.10 3.90
N VAL A 83 -4.07 -5.64 2.64
CA VAL A 83 -2.81 -5.22 2.01
C VAL A 83 -2.24 -3.99 2.72
N SER A 84 -3.08 -3.01 3.06
CA SER A 84 -2.63 -1.83 3.81
C SER A 84 -2.08 -2.19 5.20
N TYR A 85 -2.71 -3.15 5.88
CA TYR A 85 -2.24 -3.71 7.15
C TYR A 85 -0.91 -4.46 7.00
N ALA A 86 -0.78 -5.30 5.97
CA ALA A 86 0.44 -6.04 5.68
C ALA A 86 1.62 -5.09 5.41
N VAL A 87 1.42 -4.05 4.60
CA VAL A 87 2.46 -3.01 4.38
C VAL A 87 2.78 -2.26 5.68
N GLY A 88 1.78 -2.02 6.53
CA GLY A 88 2.01 -1.51 7.88
C GLY A 88 2.88 -2.45 8.74
N CYS A 89 2.70 -3.77 8.64
CA CYS A 89 3.58 -4.74 9.29
C CYS A 89 4.99 -4.72 8.68
N MET A 90 5.13 -4.58 7.36
CA MET A 90 6.43 -4.44 6.69
C MET A 90 7.19 -3.22 7.19
N PHE A 91 6.52 -2.11 7.48
CA PHE A 91 7.18 -0.95 8.09
C PHE A 91 7.30 -1.00 9.62
N GLY A 92 6.70 -2.00 10.28
CA GLY A 92 6.68 -2.12 11.74
C GLY A 92 5.65 -1.23 12.43
N ARG A 93 4.75 -0.59 11.68
CA ARG A 93 3.62 0.15 12.26
C ARG A 93 2.68 -0.76 13.04
N TYR A 94 2.54 -2.00 12.59
CA TYR A 94 1.74 -3.06 13.19
C TYR A 94 2.58 -4.33 13.41
N SER A 95 2.06 -5.26 14.21
CA SER A 95 2.61 -6.59 14.41
C SER A 95 1.52 -7.64 14.27
N LEU A 96 1.88 -8.85 13.82
CA LEU A 96 0.99 -10.02 13.93
C LEU A 96 0.92 -10.55 15.36
N ASP A 97 1.91 -10.23 16.19
CA ASP A 97 2.12 -10.81 17.51
C ASP A 97 1.61 -9.92 18.65
N GLU A 98 1.48 -8.62 18.40
CA GLU A 98 1.04 -7.64 19.40
C GLU A 98 -0.03 -6.69 18.83
N PRO A 99 -1.14 -6.46 19.56
CA PRO A 99 -2.21 -5.59 19.09
C PRO A 99 -1.82 -4.10 19.17
N GLY A 100 -2.41 -3.28 18.29
CA GLY A 100 -2.26 -1.82 18.32
C GLY A 100 -1.10 -1.31 17.47
N LEU A 101 -0.75 -0.03 17.67
CA LEU A 101 0.34 0.63 16.96
C LEU A 101 1.67 0.31 17.65
N ILE A 102 2.64 -0.19 16.89
CA ILE A 102 3.98 -0.52 17.40
C ILE A 102 4.93 0.64 17.14
N LEU A 103 5.19 0.97 15.87
CA LEU A 103 5.94 2.17 15.47
C LEU A 103 5.01 3.24 14.93
N ALA A 104 4.85 4.34 15.67
CA ALA A 104 4.03 5.48 15.27
C ALA A 104 4.59 6.83 15.76
N ASP A 105 5.86 6.86 16.15
CA ASP A 105 6.54 8.05 16.66
C ASP A 105 7.66 8.49 15.70
N GLN A 106 8.06 9.76 15.77
CA GLN A 106 9.10 10.31 14.89
C GLN A 106 10.46 9.64 15.09
N GLY A 107 11.07 9.23 13.99
CA GLY A 107 12.39 8.59 13.99
C GLY A 107 12.39 7.18 14.58
N ALA A 108 11.21 6.55 14.72
CA ALA A 108 11.11 5.21 15.28
C ALA A 108 11.97 4.18 14.51
N THR A 109 12.65 3.32 15.25
CA THR A 109 13.61 2.36 14.71
C THR A 109 13.11 0.93 14.88
N VAL A 110 13.77 -0.02 14.19
CA VAL A 110 13.51 -1.45 14.42
C VAL A 110 13.88 -1.88 15.85
N GLN A 111 14.81 -1.19 16.52
CA GLN A 111 15.10 -1.49 17.93
C GLN A 111 13.91 -1.15 18.82
N ASP A 112 13.23 -0.03 18.56
CA ASP A 112 12.00 0.34 19.29
C ASP A 112 10.88 -0.68 19.03
N TYR A 113 10.82 -1.24 17.82
CA TYR A 113 9.89 -2.32 17.49
C TYR A 113 10.21 -3.59 18.28
N LEU A 114 11.49 -4.01 18.29
CA LEU A 114 11.93 -5.23 19.00
C LEU A 114 11.82 -5.10 20.52
N ALA A 115 11.87 -3.88 21.07
CA ALA A 115 11.59 -3.65 22.48
C ALA A 115 10.13 -3.97 22.86
N LYS A 116 9.19 -3.78 21.92
CA LYS A 116 7.75 -4.09 22.10
C LYS A 116 7.41 -5.51 21.65
N VAL A 117 8.07 -6.01 20.60
CA VAL A 117 7.86 -7.35 20.02
C VAL A 117 9.21 -8.07 19.91
N PRO A 118 9.71 -8.69 21.01
CA PRO A 118 11.07 -9.25 21.04
C PRO A 118 11.34 -10.39 20.05
N THR A 119 10.31 -11.19 19.75
CA THR A 119 10.39 -12.35 18.84
C THR A 119 9.28 -12.27 17.78
N PRO A 120 9.39 -11.36 16.80
CA PRO A 120 8.32 -11.14 15.84
C PRO A 120 8.25 -12.29 14.84
N THR A 121 7.04 -12.77 14.57
CA THR A 121 6.77 -13.77 13.54
C THR A 121 6.97 -13.17 12.15
N PHE A 122 6.69 -11.87 11.98
CA PHE A 122 6.95 -11.12 10.75
C PHE A 122 7.77 -9.85 11.05
N LYS A 123 9.06 -9.87 10.69
CA LYS A 123 9.99 -8.78 11.00
C LYS A 123 9.79 -7.59 10.06
N PRO A 124 9.77 -6.35 10.57
CA PRO A 124 9.74 -5.18 9.72
C PRO A 124 11.03 -5.00 8.94
N ASP A 125 10.91 -4.25 7.85
CA ASP A 125 12.00 -3.79 7.02
C ASP A 125 13.02 -2.96 7.84
N PRO A 126 14.32 -3.28 7.74
CA PRO A 126 15.34 -2.68 8.59
C PRO A 126 15.57 -1.19 8.31
N ASP A 127 15.50 -0.75 7.06
CA ASP A 127 15.97 0.58 6.65
C ASP A 127 14.86 1.54 6.24
N ASN A 128 13.60 1.09 6.33
CA ASN A 128 12.40 1.87 6.05
C ASN A 128 12.18 2.14 4.56
N VAL A 129 12.73 1.29 3.67
CA VAL A 129 12.57 1.45 2.22
C VAL A 129 12.05 0.14 1.61
N LEU A 130 10.89 0.22 0.95
CA LEU A 130 10.29 -0.90 0.23
C LEU A 130 10.30 -0.64 -1.28
N PRO A 131 11.10 -1.36 -2.07
CA PRO A 131 11.09 -1.24 -3.53
C PRO A 131 9.74 -1.64 -4.13
N ILE A 132 9.27 -0.83 -5.07
CA ILE A 132 8.06 -1.07 -5.85
C ILE A 132 8.37 -0.85 -7.34
N VAL A 133 9.05 -1.82 -7.95
CA VAL A 133 9.49 -1.76 -9.35
C VAL A 133 8.86 -2.85 -10.20
N ASP A 134 8.77 -2.62 -11.52
CA ASP A 134 8.29 -3.60 -12.48
C ASP A 134 9.37 -4.66 -12.77
N GLY A 135 9.14 -5.88 -12.28
CA GLY A 135 10.05 -7.02 -12.36
C GLY A 135 10.67 -7.39 -11.00
N ASP A 136 11.23 -8.59 -10.93
CA ASP A 136 11.83 -9.15 -9.71
C ASP A 136 13.30 -8.72 -9.57
N TRP A 137 13.53 -7.45 -9.22
CA TRP A 137 14.88 -6.87 -9.12
C TRP A 137 15.46 -6.85 -7.70
N PHE A 138 14.61 -6.99 -6.69
CA PHE A 138 14.98 -7.03 -5.28
C PHE A 138 14.35 -8.27 -4.63
N GLU A 139 15.13 -8.98 -3.82
CA GLU A 139 14.67 -10.22 -3.17
C GLU A 139 13.57 -9.95 -2.14
N ASP A 140 13.58 -8.77 -1.52
CA ASP A 140 12.67 -8.35 -0.47
C ASP A 140 11.75 -7.19 -0.89
N ASP A 141 11.42 -7.13 -2.19
CA ASP A 141 10.45 -6.17 -2.70
C ASP A 141 9.06 -6.33 -2.05
N ILE A 142 8.19 -5.34 -2.26
CA ILE A 142 6.86 -5.33 -1.65
C ILE A 142 6.02 -6.57 -2.00
N VAL A 143 6.20 -7.17 -3.18
CA VAL A 143 5.47 -8.36 -3.63
C VAL A 143 5.97 -9.60 -2.87
N ALA A 144 7.29 -9.78 -2.80
CA ALA A 144 7.92 -10.87 -2.06
C ALA A 144 7.55 -10.81 -0.57
N ARG A 145 7.61 -9.61 0.03
CA ARG A 145 7.19 -9.40 1.42
C ARG A 145 5.71 -9.64 1.64
N PHE A 146 4.84 -9.26 0.71
CA PHE A 146 3.40 -9.54 0.84
C PHE A 146 3.11 -11.05 0.74
N ARG A 147 3.81 -11.77 -0.15
CA ARG A 147 3.72 -13.24 -0.22
C ARG A 147 4.21 -13.89 1.08
N GLN A 148 5.31 -13.42 1.65
CA GLN A 148 5.80 -13.87 2.95
C GLN A 148 4.78 -13.59 4.06
N PHE A 149 4.18 -12.40 4.06
CA PHE A 149 3.13 -12.03 5.01
C PHE A 149 1.95 -13.00 4.94
N LEU A 150 1.45 -13.33 3.74
CA LEU A 150 0.35 -14.28 3.57
C LEU A 150 0.68 -15.66 4.14
N ARG A 151 1.88 -16.18 3.86
CA ARG A 151 2.34 -17.46 4.44
C ARG A 151 2.41 -17.42 5.96
N THR A 152 2.88 -16.30 6.49
CA THR A 152 3.07 -16.12 7.94
C THR A 152 1.74 -16.01 8.67
N ALA A 153 0.82 -15.20 8.15
CA ALA A 153 -0.47 -14.92 8.78
C ALA A 153 -1.52 -16.02 8.54
N PHE A 154 -1.52 -16.65 7.36
CA PHE A 154 -2.55 -17.60 6.93
C PHE A 154 -2.04 -19.03 6.68
N GLY A 155 -0.74 -19.29 6.90
CA GLY A 155 -0.10 -20.60 6.71
C GLY A 155 0.19 -20.94 5.26
N GLU A 156 1.06 -21.94 5.05
CA GLU A 156 1.45 -22.40 3.70
C GLU A 156 0.34 -23.21 3.00
N GLN A 157 -0.50 -23.91 3.78
CA GLN A 157 -1.45 -24.91 3.28
C GLN A 157 -2.36 -24.40 2.14
N HIS A 158 -2.82 -23.15 2.24
CA HIS A 158 -3.75 -22.53 1.28
C HIS A 158 -3.12 -21.32 0.57
N PHE A 159 -1.79 -21.23 0.53
CA PHE A 159 -1.11 -20.02 0.03
C PHE A 159 -1.53 -19.64 -1.40
N GLU A 160 -1.48 -20.59 -2.35
CA GLU A 160 -1.84 -20.31 -3.76
C GLU A 160 -3.32 -19.96 -3.94
N GLU A 161 -4.20 -20.55 -3.14
CA GLU A 161 -5.63 -20.23 -3.14
C GLU A 161 -5.89 -18.83 -2.57
N ASN A 162 -5.25 -18.49 -1.46
CA ASN A 162 -5.34 -17.18 -0.83
C ASN A 162 -4.76 -16.09 -1.72
N LEU A 163 -3.63 -16.36 -2.38
CA LEU A 163 -2.98 -15.44 -3.30
C LEU A 163 -3.90 -15.11 -4.48
N ARG A 164 -4.44 -16.15 -5.15
CA ARG A 164 -5.39 -15.94 -6.25
C ARG A 164 -6.62 -15.17 -5.80
N PHE A 165 -7.17 -15.50 -4.64
CA PHE A 165 -8.32 -14.78 -4.08
C PHE A 165 -8.01 -13.29 -3.84
N VAL A 166 -6.81 -12.95 -3.37
CA VAL A 166 -6.36 -11.56 -3.23
C VAL A 166 -6.29 -10.88 -4.59
N GLU A 167 -5.64 -11.48 -5.58
CA GLU A 167 -5.48 -10.90 -6.92
C GLU A 167 -6.83 -10.64 -7.60
N GLU A 168 -7.73 -11.63 -7.56
CA GLU A 168 -9.10 -11.52 -8.08
C GLU A 168 -9.91 -10.43 -7.36
N SER A 169 -9.83 -10.37 -6.02
CA SER A 169 -10.53 -9.37 -5.21
C SER A 169 -10.03 -7.94 -5.45
N LEU A 170 -8.76 -7.78 -5.81
CA LEU A 170 -8.15 -6.49 -6.15
C LEU A 170 -8.42 -6.07 -7.61
N GLY A 171 -8.97 -6.98 -8.43
CA GLY A 171 -9.18 -6.78 -9.86
C GLY A 171 -7.87 -6.65 -10.63
N ALA A 172 -6.79 -7.30 -10.17
CA ALA A 172 -5.47 -7.25 -10.78
C ALA A 172 -5.09 -8.64 -11.32
N GLY A 173 -4.41 -8.70 -12.46
CA GLY A 173 -3.91 -9.95 -13.04
C GLY A 173 -2.73 -10.55 -12.26
N SER A 174 -2.12 -9.76 -11.38
CA SER A 174 -1.13 -10.22 -10.39
C SER A 174 -0.98 -9.22 -9.24
N LEU A 175 -0.41 -9.65 -8.11
CA LEU A 175 0.02 -8.74 -7.05
C LEU A 175 0.93 -7.63 -7.56
N ARG A 176 1.85 -7.96 -8.47
CA ARG A 176 2.78 -6.96 -9.02
C ARG A 176 2.01 -5.87 -9.74
N GLU A 177 1.02 -6.22 -10.56
CA GLU A 177 0.17 -5.23 -11.24
C GLU A 177 -0.59 -4.31 -10.28
N TYR A 178 -1.04 -4.83 -9.12
CA TYR A 178 -1.69 -4.01 -8.09
C TYR A 178 -0.72 -2.98 -7.48
N PHE A 179 0.50 -3.41 -7.17
CA PHE A 179 1.52 -2.55 -6.57
C PHE A 179 2.16 -1.59 -7.57
N ILE A 180 2.47 -2.04 -8.79
CA ILE A 180 3.07 -1.24 -9.85
C ILE A 180 2.87 -1.89 -11.22
N THR A 181 2.37 -1.10 -12.17
CA THR A 181 2.29 -1.48 -13.58
C THR A 181 3.59 -1.09 -14.31
N ARG A 182 3.87 -1.73 -15.45
CA ARG A 182 4.97 -1.33 -16.36
C ARG A 182 4.95 0.14 -16.78
N ALA A 183 3.79 0.80 -16.68
CA ALA A 183 3.61 2.21 -16.98
C ALA A 183 3.83 3.14 -15.76
N GLY A 184 4.34 2.63 -14.63
CA GLY A 184 4.63 3.42 -13.44
C GLY A 184 3.39 3.85 -12.62
N ARG A 185 2.25 3.17 -12.81
CA ARG A 185 1.00 3.40 -12.06
C ARG A 185 0.86 2.38 -10.93
N SER A 186 0.38 2.80 -9.77
CA SER A 186 0.23 1.96 -8.57
C SER A 186 -1.18 2.10 -8.00
N LYS A 187 -2.04 1.06 -8.16
CA LYS A 187 -3.39 1.07 -7.57
C LYS A 187 -3.29 1.05 -6.03
N PHE A 188 -2.31 0.33 -5.48
CA PHE A 188 -2.00 0.37 -4.06
C PHE A 188 -1.76 1.81 -3.56
N TYR A 189 -0.91 2.58 -4.25
CA TYR A 189 -0.62 3.96 -3.81
C TYR A 189 -1.84 4.87 -3.96
N ASP A 190 -2.62 4.72 -5.03
CA ASP A 190 -3.87 5.46 -5.22
C ASP A 190 -4.88 5.17 -4.09
N ASP A 191 -5.06 3.89 -3.72
CA ASP A 191 -5.89 3.46 -2.60
C ASP A 191 -5.38 4.04 -1.26
N HIS A 192 -4.05 4.08 -1.07
CA HIS A 192 -3.41 4.65 0.11
C HIS A 192 -3.60 6.17 0.22
N VAL A 193 -3.37 6.92 -0.86
CA VAL A 193 -3.59 8.37 -0.91
C VAL A 193 -5.06 8.70 -0.63
N LYS A 194 -6.00 7.91 -1.17
CA LYS A 194 -7.43 8.05 -0.91
C LYS A 194 -7.77 7.79 0.55
N ARG A 195 -7.26 6.70 1.14
CA ARG A 195 -7.46 6.33 2.55
C ARG A 195 -7.09 7.47 3.50
N TYR A 196 -5.97 8.13 3.24
CA TYR A 196 -5.46 9.23 4.06
C TYR A 196 -5.92 10.61 3.60
N LYS A 197 -6.98 10.73 2.79
CA LYS A 197 -7.55 12.01 2.33
C LYS A 197 -6.48 12.96 1.76
N LYS A 198 -5.61 12.44 0.88
CA LYS A 198 -4.47 13.14 0.27
C LYS A 198 -3.39 13.60 1.26
N ARG A 199 -3.21 12.90 2.37
CA ARG A 199 -2.12 13.14 3.35
C ARG A 199 -1.49 11.80 3.76
N PRO A 200 -0.94 11.04 2.81
CA PRO A 200 -0.48 9.68 3.07
C PRO A 200 0.67 9.66 4.07
N ILE A 201 0.72 8.58 4.86
CA ILE A 201 1.82 8.33 5.80
C ILE A 201 2.95 7.48 5.20
N TYR A 202 2.69 6.86 4.04
CA TYR A 202 3.70 6.17 3.26
C TYR A 202 3.97 7.04 2.05
N TRP A 203 5.21 7.45 1.86
CA TRP A 203 5.61 8.36 0.78
C TRP A 203 6.32 7.56 -0.30
N LEU A 204 5.94 7.81 -1.55
CA LEU A 204 6.48 7.10 -2.70
C LEU A 204 7.52 7.99 -3.39
N PHE A 205 8.80 7.67 -3.22
CA PHE A 205 9.83 8.15 -4.14
C PHE A 205 9.56 7.54 -5.51
N SER A 206 9.48 8.36 -6.54
CA SER A 206 9.09 7.94 -7.89
C SER A 206 9.89 8.74 -8.91
N SER A 207 10.57 8.05 -9.82
CA SER A 207 11.17 8.70 -10.98
C SER A 207 10.07 9.34 -11.86
N PRO A 208 10.40 10.29 -12.76
CA PRO A 208 9.40 11.04 -13.53
C PRO A 208 8.43 10.17 -14.35
N LYS A 209 8.90 9.04 -14.91
CA LYS A 209 8.05 8.10 -15.64
C LYS A 209 7.64 6.89 -14.79
N GLY A 210 8.01 6.87 -13.50
CA GLY A 210 7.69 5.80 -12.56
C GLY A 210 8.43 4.49 -12.83
N SER A 211 9.59 4.56 -13.50
CA SER A 211 10.47 3.41 -13.75
C SER A 211 11.13 2.89 -12.47
N PHE A 212 11.46 3.80 -11.55
CA PHE A 212 11.87 3.48 -10.19
C PHE A 212 10.82 3.99 -9.22
N ASN A 213 10.41 3.14 -8.26
CA ASN A 213 9.65 3.59 -7.11
C ASN A 213 10.11 2.88 -5.84
N ALA A 214 10.13 3.64 -4.75
CA ALA A 214 10.45 3.14 -3.42
C ALA A 214 9.53 3.80 -2.39
N LEU A 215 8.88 2.98 -1.57
CA LEU A 215 7.95 3.42 -0.55
C LEU A 215 8.68 3.53 0.79
N ILE A 216 8.45 4.61 1.52
CA ILE A 216 8.99 4.83 2.87
C ILE A 216 7.87 5.16 3.85
N TYR A 217 8.05 4.86 5.14
CA TYR A 217 7.10 5.25 6.18
C TYR A 217 7.55 6.52 6.89
N MET A 218 6.73 7.59 6.84
CA MET A 218 7.13 8.91 7.33
C MET A 218 7.48 8.96 8.82
N HIS A 219 6.91 8.09 9.66
CA HIS A 219 7.20 8.10 11.09
C HIS A 219 8.59 7.52 11.38
N ARG A 220 9.09 6.66 10.50
CA ARG A 220 10.45 6.13 10.56
C ARG A 220 11.45 6.93 9.72
N TYR A 221 11.03 8.07 9.17
CA TYR A 221 11.90 8.93 8.38
C TYR A 221 13.03 9.47 9.26
N THR A 222 14.23 9.50 8.69
CA THR A 222 15.41 10.15 9.26
C THR A 222 16.09 10.99 8.17
N SER A 223 16.94 11.94 8.56
CA SER A 223 17.68 12.77 7.60
C SER A 223 18.56 11.97 6.62
N SER A 224 18.88 10.71 6.93
CA SER A 224 19.60 9.80 6.03
C SER A 224 18.70 9.00 5.08
N THR A 225 17.37 9.02 5.24
CA THR A 225 16.46 8.19 4.44
C THR A 225 16.61 8.44 2.94
N VAL A 226 16.79 9.69 2.50
CA VAL A 226 17.01 10.00 1.08
C VAL A 226 18.33 9.41 0.58
N SER A 227 19.39 9.46 1.41
CA SER A 227 20.68 8.83 1.10
C SER A 227 20.57 7.32 1.00
N THR A 228 19.75 6.67 1.84
CA THR A 228 19.47 5.23 1.76
C THR A 228 18.76 4.89 0.46
N VAL A 229 17.67 5.60 0.12
CA VAL A 229 16.93 5.40 -1.16
C VAL A 229 17.86 5.56 -2.37
N LEU A 230 18.76 6.55 -2.34
CA LEU A 230 19.71 6.79 -3.41
C LEU A 230 20.76 5.67 -3.54
N ASN A 231 21.48 5.38 -2.46
CA ASN A 231 22.68 4.53 -2.52
C ASN A 231 22.36 3.04 -2.51
N GLU A 232 21.43 2.62 -1.66
CA GLU A 232 21.14 1.20 -1.46
C GLU A 232 20.10 0.69 -2.46
N TYR A 233 19.29 1.57 -3.06
CA TYR A 233 18.18 1.16 -3.92
C TYR A 233 18.28 1.68 -5.35
N LEU A 234 18.34 3.00 -5.59
CA LEU A 234 18.36 3.53 -6.95
C LEU A 234 19.63 3.09 -7.71
N ARG A 235 20.81 3.31 -7.13
CA ARG A 235 22.09 2.92 -7.76
C ARG A 235 22.25 1.41 -7.91
N GLU A 236 21.74 0.63 -6.94
CA GLU A 236 21.71 -0.82 -7.06
C GLU A 236 20.81 -1.25 -8.22
N PHE A 237 19.64 -0.63 -8.36
CA PHE A 237 18.72 -0.89 -9.45
C PHE A 237 19.32 -0.54 -10.82
N GLU A 238 19.96 0.61 -10.95
CA GLU A 238 20.69 1.00 -12.17
C GLU A 238 21.76 0.00 -12.53
N SER A 239 22.60 -0.40 -11.56
CA SER A 239 23.64 -1.41 -11.78
C SER A 239 23.07 -2.74 -12.29
N LYS A 240 21.94 -3.20 -11.74
CA LYS A 240 21.23 -4.40 -12.20
C LYS A 240 20.67 -4.23 -13.61
N LEU A 241 20.11 -3.07 -13.93
CA LEU A 241 19.58 -2.74 -15.25
C LEU A 241 20.68 -2.65 -16.31
N GLU A 242 21.85 -2.09 -15.98
CA GLU A 242 23.03 -2.03 -16.85
C GLU A 242 23.56 -3.44 -17.16
N ALA A 243 23.67 -4.31 -16.15
CA ALA A 243 24.06 -5.69 -16.35
C ALA A 243 23.08 -6.44 -17.28
N ASN A 244 21.78 -6.19 -17.12
CA ASN A 244 20.75 -6.75 -17.99
C ASN A 244 20.86 -6.17 -19.42
N LEU A 245 21.08 -4.86 -19.57
CA LEU A 245 21.28 -4.23 -20.86
C LEU A 245 22.44 -4.87 -21.63
N GLN A 246 23.61 -5.03 -20.99
CA GLN A 246 24.75 -5.71 -21.59
C GLN A 246 24.43 -7.15 -21.99
N HIS A 247 23.62 -7.85 -21.19
CA HIS A 247 23.15 -9.19 -21.54
C HIS A 247 22.25 -9.19 -22.78
N GLN A 248 21.27 -8.27 -22.87
CA GLN A 248 20.41 -8.13 -24.04
C GLN A 248 21.19 -7.76 -25.30
N GLU A 249 22.18 -6.88 -25.20
CA GLU A 249 23.06 -6.51 -26.32
C GLU A 249 23.87 -7.70 -26.83
N ARG A 250 24.39 -8.54 -25.93
CA ARG A 250 25.07 -9.80 -26.31
C ARG A 250 24.12 -10.77 -27.01
N LEU A 251 22.88 -10.92 -26.53
CA LEU A 251 21.88 -11.77 -27.17
C LEU A 251 21.51 -11.27 -28.56
N ALA A 252 21.34 -9.95 -28.72
CA ALA A 252 21.06 -9.33 -30.02
C ALA A 252 22.19 -9.54 -31.04
N ALA A 253 23.45 -9.48 -30.60
CA ALA A 253 24.63 -9.68 -31.44
C ALA A 253 25.00 -11.16 -31.68
N GLY A 254 24.46 -12.10 -30.89
CA GLY A 254 24.81 -13.51 -30.91
C GLY A 254 24.22 -14.31 -32.09
N ASN A 255 24.12 -15.63 -31.95
CA ASN A 255 23.61 -16.54 -33.00
C ASN A 255 22.14 -16.97 -32.80
N GLY A 256 21.36 -16.21 -32.02
CA GLY A 256 19.94 -16.48 -31.81
C GLY A 256 19.10 -16.35 -33.10
N THR A 257 17.86 -16.85 -33.04
CA THR A 257 16.89 -16.70 -34.12
C THR A 257 16.60 -15.21 -34.40
N PRO A 258 16.15 -14.84 -35.61
CA PRO A 258 15.76 -13.45 -35.91
C PRO A 258 14.75 -12.86 -34.92
N ARG A 259 13.82 -13.69 -34.41
CA ARG A 259 12.81 -13.28 -33.42
C ARG A 259 13.43 -12.99 -32.05
N GLU A 260 14.34 -13.82 -31.57
CA GLU A 260 15.05 -13.60 -30.30
C GLU A 260 15.92 -12.36 -30.37
N LYS A 261 16.65 -12.17 -31.48
CA LYS A 261 17.45 -10.96 -31.70
C LYS A 261 16.60 -9.70 -31.69
N ALA A 262 15.44 -9.72 -32.37
CA ALA A 262 14.53 -8.58 -32.40
C ALA A 262 13.93 -8.28 -31.01
N ALA A 263 13.59 -9.31 -30.22
CA ALA A 263 13.12 -9.14 -28.85
C ALA A 263 14.21 -8.53 -27.96
N ALA A 264 15.43 -9.07 -28.01
CA ALA A 264 16.57 -8.57 -27.24
C ALA A 264 16.92 -7.11 -27.60
N LEU A 265 16.90 -6.75 -28.90
CA LEU A 265 17.09 -5.36 -29.34
C LEU A 265 16.03 -4.41 -28.76
N LYS A 266 14.77 -4.83 -28.78
CA LYS A 266 13.65 -4.04 -28.23
C LYS A 266 13.80 -3.85 -26.72
N ASP A 267 14.20 -4.88 -25.99
CA ASP A 267 14.42 -4.79 -24.56
C ASP A 267 15.66 -3.95 -24.21
N ALA A 268 16.74 -4.07 -24.99
CA ALA A 268 17.91 -3.20 -24.85
C ALA A 268 17.56 -1.72 -25.08
N GLU A 269 16.78 -1.40 -26.11
CA GLU A 269 16.32 -0.02 -26.36
C GLU A 269 15.47 0.51 -25.21
N ARG A 270 14.58 -0.32 -24.66
CA ARG A 270 13.79 0.03 -23.47
C ARG A 270 14.68 0.30 -22.26
N LEU A 271 15.64 -0.59 -21.97
CA LEU A 271 16.55 -0.46 -20.82
C LEU A 271 17.39 0.81 -20.93
N ARG A 272 17.90 1.17 -22.12
CA ARG A 272 18.61 2.45 -22.33
C ARG A 272 17.76 3.66 -21.99
N LYS A 273 16.47 3.66 -22.39
CA LYS A 273 15.54 4.76 -22.08
C LYS A 273 15.25 4.87 -20.57
N VAL A 274 15.16 3.73 -19.88
CA VAL A 274 14.97 3.69 -18.43
C VAL A 274 16.24 4.17 -17.72
N LEU A 275 17.41 3.64 -18.06
CA LEU A 275 18.69 4.06 -17.48
C LEU A 275 18.97 5.54 -17.68
N LEU A 276 18.65 6.10 -18.85
CA LEU A 276 18.78 7.54 -19.08
C LEU A 276 17.89 8.35 -18.12
N GLU A 277 16.62 7.96 -17.97
CA GLU A 277 15.69 8.60 -17.03
C GLU A 277 16.16 8.46 -15.57
N LEU A 278 16.66 7.30 -15.18
CA LEU A 278 17.13 7.06 -13.82
C LEU A 278 18.39 7.86 -13.51
N GLY A 279 19.34 7.95 -14.44
CA GLY A 279 20.54 8.77 -14.27
C GLY A 279 20.23 10.27 -14.18
N GLU A 280 19.27 10.76 -14.97
CA GLU A 280 18.74 12.14 -14.83
C GLU A 280 18.09 12.34 -13.46
N TYR A 281 17.25 11.40 -13.01
CA TYR A 281 16.60 11.45 -11.70
C TYR A 281 17.61 11.38 -10.53
N GLU A 282 18.65 10.56 -10.67
CA GLU A 282 19.75 10.46 -9.71
C GLU A 282 20.48 11.80 -9.60
N HIS A 283 20.95 12.33 -10.73
CA HIS A 283 21.82 13.51 -10.79
C HIS A 283 21.08 14.80 -10.43
N ASP A 284 19.90 15.03 -11.01
CA ASP A 284 19.19 16.30 -10.92
C ASP A 284 18.30 16.40 -9.67
N VAL A 285 17.88 15.25 -9.10
CA VAL A 285 16.87 15.21 -8.04
C VAL A 285 17.38 14.54 -6.77
N LEU A 286 17.69 13.24 -6.78
CA LEU A 286 17.99 12.51 -5.54
C LEU A 286 19.35 12.86 -4.95
N TYR A 287 20.40 13.03 -5.75
CA TYR A 287 21.74 13.34 -5.23
C TYR A 287 21.80 14.71 -4.53
N PRO A 288 21.28 15.81 -5.10
CA PRO A 288 21.19 17.09 -4.40
C PRO A 288 20.32 17.00 -3.13
N LEU A 289 19.19 16.29 -3.19
CA LEU A 289 18.27 16.15 -2.07
C LEU A 289 18.87 15.33 -0.92
N ALA A 290 19.58 14.25 -1.24
CA ALA A 290 20.30 13.43 -0.26
C ALA A 290 21.39 14.24 0.46
N SER A 291 22.05 15.16 -0.26
CA SER A 291 23.08 16.03 0.32
C SER A 291 22.50 17.08 1.28
N GLN A 292 21.24 17.48 1.11
CA GLN A 292 20.57 18.44 1.99
C GLN A 292 20.18 17.86 3.35
N GLN A 293 20.06 16.53 3.48
CA GLN A 293 19.71 15.84 4.73
C GLN A 293 18.47 16.45 5.43
N ILE A 294 17.45 16.79 4.64
CA ILE A 294 16.24 17.47 5.10
C ILE A 294 15.65 16.73 6.30
N ALA A 295 15.48 17.43 7.42
CA ALA A 295 14.72 16.93 8.55
C ALA A 295 13.22 17.23 8.37
N ILE A 296 12.37 16.36 8.92
CA ILE A 296 10.92 16.60 9.03
C ILE A 296 10.52 16.69 10.49
N ASP A 297 9.40 17.37 10.75
CA ASP A 297 8.74 17.38 12.05
C ASP A 297 7.32 16.83 11.86
N LEU A 298 6.97 15.73 12.53
CA LEU A 298 5.64 15.13 12.37
C LEU A 298 4.51 16.06 12.82
N ASP A 299 4.77 17.01 13.74
CA ASP A 299 3.78 17.96 14.25
C ASP A 299 3.37 18.99 13.19
N ASP A 300 4.26 19.31 12.25
CA ASP A 300 3.95 20.14 11.07
C ASP A 300 2.97 19.41 10.10
N GLY A 301 2.88 18.09 10.22
CA GLY A 301 2.02 17.23 9.42
C GLY A 301 2.47 17.06 7.96
N VAL A 302 1.73 16.23 7.22
CA VAL A 302 2.10 15.85 5.84
C VAL A 302 2.12 17.05 4.88
N LYS A 303 1.24 18.04 5.08
CA LYS A 303 1.11 19.19 4.18
C LYS A 303 2.35 20.07 4.15
N ALA A 304 3.06 20.19 5.26
CA ALA A 304 4.27 20.99 5.35
C ALA A 304 5.52 20.18 4.99
N ASN A 305 5.54 18.88 5.30
CA ASN A 305 6.73 18.04 5.08
C ASN A 305 6.82 17.43 3.69
N TYR A 306 5.72 16.94 3.12
CA TYR A 306 5.73 16.29 1.81
C TYR A 306 6.29 17.18 0.68
N PRO A 307 5.95 18.48 0.59
CA PRO A 307 6.47 19.34 -0.47
C PRO A 307 7.99 19.53 -0.44
N LYS A 308 8.63 19.38 0.72
CA LYS A 308 10.09 19.53 0.90
C LYS A 308 10.89 18.54 0.04
N PHE A 309 10.25 17.46 -0.42
CA PHE A 309 10.88 16.40 -1.20
C PHE A 309 10.49 16.43 -2.67
N TYR A 310 9.81 17.46 -3.18
CA TYR A 310 9.58 17.56 -4.61
C TYR A 310 10.86 17.97 -5.36
N PRO A 311 11.09 17.45 -6.57
CA PRO A 311 10.23 16.52 -7.34
C PRO A 311 10.50 15.02 -7.08
N ALA A 312 11.20 14.64 -6.00
CA ALA A 312 11.57 13.25 -5.73
C ALA A 312 10.37 12.35 -5.38
N LEU A 313 9.37 12.87 -4.67
CA LEU A 313 8.14 12.14 -4.33
C LEU A 313 7.10 12.21 -5.45
N LYS A 314 6.28 11.16 -5.56
CA LYS A 314 5.12 11.11 -6.45
C LYS A 314 4.21 12.32 -6.20
N LYS A 315 3.90 13.07 -7.25
CA LYS A 315 3.01 14.24 -7.18
C LYS A 315 1.62 13.84 -6.66
N ILE A 316 1.15 14.56 -5.64
CA ILE A 316 -0.22 14.46 -5.11
C ILE A 316 -0.89 15.81 -5.27
N THR A 317 -1.96 15.87 -6.07
CA THR A 317 -2.70 17.11 -6.33
C THR A 317 -3.24 17.72 -5.03
N GLY A 318 -2.76 18.93 -4.71
CA GLY A 318 -3.11 19.68 -3.50
C GLY A 318 -2.12 19.53 -2.33
N LEU A 319 -1.02 18.79 -2.53
CA LEU A 319 0.16 18.80 -1.66
C LEU A 319 1.37 19.47 -2.33
N GLU A 320 1.19 20.09 -3.48
CA GLU A 320 2.23 20.88 -4.14
C GLU A 320 2.54 22.12 -3.29
N ALA A 321 3.80 22.60 -3.31
CA ALA A 321 4.13 23.86 -2.67
C ALA A 321 3.16 24.94 -3.18
N ALA A 322 2.71 25.82 -2.29
CA ALA A 322 1.94 26.97 -2.76
C ALA A 322 2.81 27.72 -3.78
N ASP A 323 2.28 27.98 -4.97
CA ASP A 323 2.85 29.00 -5.84
C ASP A 323 2.84 30.30 -5.01
N GLU A 324 4.00 30.80 -4.62
CA GLU A 324 4.14 32.12 -3.98
C GLU A 324 3.76 33.25 -4.94
#